data_AF-N2A9D4-F1
#
_entry.id   AF-N2A9D4-F1
#
_cell.length_a   1.000
_cell.length_b   1.000
_cell.length_c   1.000
_cell.angle_alpha   90.00
_cell.angle_beta   90.00
_cell.angle_gamma   90.00
#
_symmetry.space_group_name_H-M   'P 1'
#
loop_
_entity.id
_entity.type
_entity.pdbx_description
1 polymer ?
#
loop_
_entity_poly.entity_id
_entity_poly.type
_entity_poly.pdbx_seq_one_letter_code
_entity_poly.pdbx_strand_id
1 'polypeptide(L)'
;MKRRKRIYLHVAVLLLLIYIGLLTVLYLAEQTDSEATIHTFGDALWYSLVTFTTVGYGDLIPVTPLGHAVGVIFLFMSAGMLVTLFGAVISFVTSEGFPLFLLGFRRKKNWYYFADYGAEANILAANIYREDSDALIIFGEKKDDRMEFPDYPCLFINVSPARIVACKKNVGSKCKIFLMKENDIGVNSRAVDLHTLPVEVYARTTNGQDHLSGNIRFFHSYDCCARQYWRSKPLCRHENTIVIIGFGNYGQCILERAILTNVISTDQHVAYHIFGDATHFLAMHRNLHKVFSLGETSQTSDSLLFYDACWEQRHEILEQADRIIICTDDEPHGWSIYWQLNRYYKIHGQIHLHSNRKAPGVSYFGTNEEIYTPNQIMRTSLNQAAIRINEIFRQSVDYPTLSWERLDDFHRESKISAADHLLTKIRILLNDETITEYAADTVERAYRKYCETKTSASVKDTYRRLDHMRWLRFYTFYNWSYGAVRHDGARQHPMLCPYEELTPEQKRERDAAWELLGSI
;
A
#
# COMPACT_ATOMS: atom_id res chain seq x y z
N MET A 1 -15.35 17.82 15.45
CA MET A 1 -14.81 19.16 15.08
C MET A 1 -15.82 20.33 15.18
N LYS A 2 -17.10 20.18 14.83
CA LYS A 2 -18.10 21.29 14.89
C LYS A 2 -18.35 21.89 16.30
N ARG A 3 -18.31 21.07 17.37
CA ARG A 3 -18.54 21.52 18.76
C ARG A 3 -17.43 22.43 19.30
N ARG A 4 -16.15 22.12 19.03
CA ARG A 4 -15.00 22.96 19.42
C ARG A 4 -15.02 24.33 18.72
N LYS A 5 -15.31 24.36 17.41
CA LYS A 5 -15.43 25.63 16.65
C LYS A 5 -16.52 26.56 17.22
N ARG A 6 -17.65 26.00 17.67
CA ARG A 6 -18.71 26.80 18.32
C ARG A 6 -18.24 27.38 19.66
N ILE A 7 -17.54 26.62 20.50
CA ILE A 7 -17.03 27.11 21.79
C ILE A 7 -16.05 28.27 21.58
N TYR A 8 -15.08 28.14 20.67
CA TYR A 8 -14.15 29.23 20.34
C TYR A 8 -14.88 30.49 19.84
N LEU A 9 -15.92 30.33 19.03
CA LEU A 9 -16.73 31.46 18.57
C LEU A 9 -17.45 32.18 19.72
N HIS A 10 -18.05 31.44 20.66
CA HIS A 10 -18.75 32.05 21.82
C HIS A 10 -17.76 32.77 22.74
N VAL A 11 -16.59 32.18 22.98
CA VAL A 11 -15.52 32.81 23.77
C VAL A 11 -15.00 34.07 23.08
N ALA A 12 -14.77 34.05 21.76
CA ALA A 12 -14.33 35.22 21.01
C ALA A 12 -15.36 36.37 21.05
N VAL A 13 -16.65 36.06 20.90
CA VAL A 13 -17.73 37.06 21.00
C VAL A 13 -17.82 37.62 22.42
N LEU A 14 -17.71 36.79 23.45
CA LEU A 14 -17.70 37.24 24.85
C LEU A 14 -16.53 38.18 25.14
N LEU A 15 -15.32 37.83 24.69
CA LEU A 15 -14.13 38.68 24.86
C LEU A 15 -14.27 40.02 24.13
N LEU A 16 -14.87 40.02 22.93
CA LEU A 16 -15.16 41.26 22.19
C LEU A 16 -16.16 42.14 22.94
N LEU A 17 -17.20 41.56 23.54
CA LEU A 17 -18.17 42.31 24.34
C LEU A 17 -17.54 42.89 25.62
N ILE A 18 -16.68 42.12 26.30
CA ILE A 18 -15.93 42.60 27.47
C ILE A 18 -15.01 43.75 27.07
N TYR A 19 -14.32 43.64 25.92
CA TYR A 19 -13.46 44.68 25.40
C TYR A 19 -14.21 45.99 25.10
N ILE A 20 -15.33 45.90 24.39
CA ILE A 20 -16.19 47.06 24.12
C ILE A 20 -16.72 47.66 25.42
N GLY A 21 -17.12 46.81 26.38
CA GLY A 21 -17.57 47.25 27.71
C GLY A 21 -16.50 48.03 28.48
N LEU A 22 -15.24 47.55 28.48
CA LEU A 22 -14.11 48.25 29.11
C LEU A 22 -13.81 49.58 28.43
N LEU A 23 -13.91 49.66 27.09
CA LEU A 23 -13.78 50.92 26.36
C LEU A 23 -14.89 51.91 26.73
N THR A 24 -16.13 51.45 26.86
CA THR A 24 -17.26 52.29 27.28
C THR A 24 -17.08 52.78 28.71
N VAL A 25 -16.62 51.92 29.63
CA VAL A 25 -16.35 52.32 31.03
C VAL A 25 -15.21 53.32 31.10
N LEU A 26 -14.13 53.13 30.33
CA LEU A 26 -13.02 54.07 30.24
C LEU A 26 -13.49 55.43 29.72
N TYR A 27 -14.25 55.43 28.62
CA TYR A 27 -14.81 56.65 28.03
C TYR A 27 -15.73 57.40 29.01
N LEU A 28 -16.66 56.69 29.66
CA LEU A 28 -17.61 57.31 30.60
C LEU A 28 -16.92 57.81 31.87
N ALA A 29 -15.88 57.11 32.35
CA ALA A 29 -15.11 57.56 33.51
C ALA A 29 -14.34 58.85 33.21
N GLU A 30 -13.65 58.90 32.06
CA GLU A 30 -12.78 60.02 31.69
C GLU A 30 -13.54 61.22 31.12
N GLN A 31 -14.69 61.03 30.46
CA GLN A 31 -15.48 62.16 29.92
C GLN A 31 -15.95 63.14 31.01
N THR A 32 -16.07 62.68 32.25
CA THR A 32 -16.62 63.48 33.36
C THR A 32 -15.58 64.38 34.04
N ASP A 33 -14.29 64.22 33.72
CA ASP A 33 -13.19 64.94 34.34
C ASP A 33 -12.64 66.02 33.38
N SER A 34 -12.40 67.22 33.90
CA SER A 34 -11.88 68.36 33.13
C SER A 34 -10.38 68.25 32.82
N GLU A 35 -9.62 67.42 33.54
CA GLU A 35 -8.19 67.19 33.30
C GLU A 35 -7.91 65.96 32.42
N ALA A 36 -8.94 65.19 32.04
CA ALA A 36 -8.78 64.02 31.19
C ALA A 36 -8.42 64.39 29.76
N THR A 37 -7.55 63.59 29.13
CA THR A 37 -7.19 63.76 27.71
C THR A 37 -8.04 62.89 26.78
N ILE A 38 -8.82 61.95 27.35
CA ILE A 38 -9.68 61.00 26.62
C ILE A 38 -11.11 61.57 26.60
N HIS A 39 -11.53 62.15 25.47
CA HIS A 39 -12.85 62.81 25.35
C HIS A 39 -13.81 62.14 24.38
N THR A 40 -13.32 61.25 23.52
CA THR A 40 -14.15 60.51 22.57
C THR A 40 -13.94 59.00 22.73
N PHE A 41 -14.89 58.21 22.23
CA PHE A 41 -14.73 56.76 22.15
C PHE A 41 -13.53 56.35 21.27
N GLY A 42 -13.20 57.17 20.27
CA GLY A 42 -12.02 56.98 19.42
C GLY A 42 -10.71 57.11 20.21
N ASP A 43 -10.66 58.05 21.16
CA ASP A 43 -9.51 58.28 22.03
C ASP A 43 -9.30 57.11 23.01
N ALA A 44 -10.39 56.58 23.58
CA ALA A 44 -10.35 55.39 24.41
C ALA A 44 -9.87 54.15 23.62
N LEU A 45 -10.30 54.02 22.36
CA LEU A 45 -9.85 52.95 21.46
C LEU A 45 -8.37 53.12 21.10
N TRP A 46 -7.91 54.33 20.81
CA TRP A 46 -6.50 54.62 20.54
C TRP A 46 -5.61 54.29 21.75
N TYR A 47 -5.98 54.77 22.94
CA TYR A 47 -5.30 54.43 24.19
C TYR A 47 -5.19 52.92 24.41
N SER A 48 -6.29 52.19 24.20
CA SER A 48 -6.30 50.73 24.37
C SER A 48 -5.39 50.01 23.35
N LEU A 49 -5.33 50.47 22.10
CA LEU A 49 -4.50 49.88 21.04
C LEU A 49 -3.01 50.11 21.31
N VAL A 50 -2.64 51.33 21.72
CA VAL A 50 -1.27 51.72 22.07
C VAL A 50 -0.80 50.97 23.33
N THR A 51 -1.69 50.77 24.29
CA THR A 51 -1.42 49.97 25.51
C THR A 51 -1.33 48.48 25.20
N PHE A 52 -2.17 47.95 24.30
CA PHE A 52 -2.12 46.54 23.87
C PHE A 52 -0.87 46.17 23.10
N THR A 53 -0.42 47.06 22.22
CA THR A 53 0.81 46.88 21.46
C THR A 53 2.06 47.16 22.29
N THR A 54 1.90 47.56 23.56
CA THR A 54 2.97 47.92 24.49
C THR A 54 3.86 49.07 24.00
N VAL A 55 3.35 49.92 23.09
CA VAL A 55 4.08 51.07 22.53
C VAL A 55 4.11 52.24 23.52
N GLY A 56 2.96 52.59 24.10
CA GLY A 56 2.85 53.60 25.16
C GLY A 56 3.33 55.01 24.79
N TYR A 57 2.72 55.65 23.79
CA TYR A 57 3.09 57.02 23.39
C TYR A 57 2.95 58.06 24.50
N GLY A 58 2.05 57.85 25.47
CA GLY A 58 1.79 58.78 26.57
C GLY A 58 1.04 60.05 26.16
N ASP A 59 0.47 60.06 24.95
CA ASP A 59 -0.35 61.12 24.38
C ASP A 59 -1.76 61.18 24.99
N LEU A 60 -2.32 60.01 25.32
CA LEU A 60 -3.56 59.86 26.06
C LEU A 60 -3.31 58.99 27.29
N ILE A 61 -3.69 59.48 28.46
CA ILE A 61 -3.61 58.73 29.72
C ILE A 61 -4.91 58.90 30.52
N PRO A 62 -5.44 57.82 31.14
CA PRO A 62 -6.53 57.97 32.09
C PRO A 62 -6.02 58.71 33.32
N VAL A 63 -6.79 59.66 33.82
CA VAL A 63 -6.47 60.41 35.05
C VAL A 63 -7.36 59.99 36.22
N THR A 64 -8.52 59.37 35.93
CA THR A 64 -9.49 59.00 36.97
C THR A 64 -9.11 57.70 37.69
N PRO A 65 -9.49 57.52 38.97
CA PRO A 65 -9.24 56.28 39.70
C PRO A 65 -9.86 55.03 39.01
N LEU A 66 -11.03 55.20 38.39
CA LEU A 66 -11.69 54.15 37.60
C LEU A 66 -10.96 53.89 36.27
N GLY A 67 -10.50 54.94 35.59
CA GLY A 67 -9.68 54.84 34.38
C GLY A 67 -8.36 54.12 34.63
N HIS A 68 -7.68 54.40 35.76
CA HIS A 68 -6.49 53.66 36.19
C HIS A 68 -6.77 52.17 36.41
N ALA A 69 -7.89 51.82 37.06
CA ALA A 69 -8.27 50.42 37.26
C ALA A 69 -8.52 49.69 35.92
N VAL A 70 -9.18 50.34 34.97
CA VAL A 70 -9.37 49.81 33.60
C VAL A 70 -8.04 49.72 32.85
N GLY A 71 -7.14 50.70 33.01
CA GLY A 71 -5.79 50.68 32.45
C GLY A 71 -4.97 49.48 32.94
N VAL A 72 -5.04 49.13 34.23
CA VAL A 72 -4.40 47.92 34.78
C VAL A 72 -4.96 46.64 34.14
N ILE A 73 -6.27 46.56 33.91
CA ILE A 73 -6.90 45.43 33.22
C ILE A 73 -6.38 45.32 31.77
N PHE A 74 -6.27 46.45 31.05
CA PHE A 74 -5.69 46.46 29.71
C PHE A 74 -4.22 46.04 29.68
N LEU A 75 -3.42 46.40 30.70
CA LEU A 75 -2.03 45.96 30.83
C LEU A 75 -1.90 44.44 31.03
N PHE A 76 -2.73 43.83 31.86
CA PHE A 76 -2.71 42.36 32.00
C PHE A 76 -3.18 41.65 30.72
N MET A 77 -4.17 42.22 30.04
CA MET A 77 -4.69 41.66 28.81
C MET A 77 -3.71 41.81 27.63
N SER A 78 -2.94 42.91 27.59
CA SER A 78 -1.88 43.13 26.58
C SER A 78 -0.76 42.10 26.68
N ALA A 79 -0.27 41.83 27.90
CA ALA A 79 0.80 40.88 28.15
C ALA A 79 0.43 39.46 27.65
N GLY A 80 -0.80 39.00 27.92
CA GLY A 80 -1.27 37.69 27.44
C GLY A 80 -1.54 37.65 25.93
N MET A 81 -2.10 38.72 25.36
CA MET A 81 -2.46 38.78 23.94
C MET A 81 -1.23 38.85 23.03
N LEU A 82 -0.22 39.64 23.39
CA LEU A 82 0.99 39.81 22.58
C LEU A 82 1.78 38.49 22.52
N VAL A 83 1.98 37.82 23.66
CA VAL A 83 2.66 36.52 23.73
C VAL A 83 1.95 35.45 22.90
N THR A 84 0.62 35.39 22.98
CA THR A 84 -0.16 34.40 22.22
C THR A 84 -0.19 34.71 20.72
N LEU A 85 -0.29 35.98 20.33
CA LEU A 85 -0.26 36.40 18.93
C LEU A 85 1.12 36.12 18.29
N PHE A 86 2.20 36.54 18.94
CA PHE A 86 3.56 36.24 18.47
C PHE A 86 3.80 34.73 18.42
N GLY A 87 3.38 33.98 19.45
CA GLY A 87 3.46 32.52 19.45
C GLY A 87 2.68 31.88 18.30
N ALA A 88 1.49 32.38 17.97
CA ALA A 88 0.68 31.89 16.85
C ALA A 88 1.33 32.21 15.48
N VAL A 89 1.87 33.42 15.30
CA VAL A 89 2.58 33.81 14.08
C VAL A 89 3.83 32.96 13.89
N ILE A 90 4.65 32.81 14.94
CA ILE A 90 5.85 31.96 14.91
C ILE A 90 5.46 30.51 14.63
N SER A 91 4.43 29.99 15.28
CA SER A 91 3.93 28.63 15.02
C SER A 91 3.48 28.47 13.59
N PHE A 92 2.73 29.42 13.02
CA PHE A 92 2.26 29.33 11.64
C PHE A 92 3.41 29.39 10.63
N VAL A 93 4.33 30.33 10.82
CA VAL A 93 5.53 30.48 9.96
C VAL A 93 6.36 29.21 10.00
N THR A 94 6.59 28.63 11.17
CA THR A 94 7.41 27.42 11.33
C THR A 94 6.72 26.15 10.85
N SER A 95 5.42 25.97 11.13
CA SER A 95 4.72 24.70 10.84
C SER A 95 4.10 24.61 9.45
N GLU A 96 3.70 25.75 8.86
CA GLU A 96 3.01 25.78 7.56
C GLU A 96 3.71 26.69 6.56
N GLY A 97 3.92 27.96 6.90
CA GLY A 97 4.36 28.99 5.97
C GLY A 97 5.73 28.69 5.34
N PHE A 98 6.75 28.49 6.17
CA PHE A 98 8.12 28.24 5.74
C PHE A 98 8.28 26.90 5.01
N PRO A 99 7.74 25.75 5.50
CA PRO A 99 7.81 24.50 4.76
C PRO A 99 7.13 24.56 3.38
N LEU A 100 5.94 25.16 3.28
CA LEU A 100 5.26 25.33 1.98
C LEU A 100 6.03 26.25 1.03
N PHE A 101 6.68 27.28 1.56
CA PHE A 101 7.58 28.14 0.79
C PHE A 101 8.78 27.36 0.26
N LEU A 102 9.43 26.53 1.09
CA LEU A 102 10.53 25.64 0.67
C LEU A 102 10.10 24.64 -0.42
N LEU A 103 8.89 24.07 -0.32
CA LEU A 103 8.33 23.22 -1.37
C LEU A 103 8.24 23.98 -2.71
N GLY A 104 7.94 25.28 -2.66
CA GLY A 104 7.90 26.15 -3.83
C GLY A 104 9.20 26.17 -4.65
N PHE A 105 10.37 26.09 -4.00
CA PHE A 105 11.68 26.04 -4.67
C PHE A 105 12.04 24.65 -5.19
N ARG A 106 11.45 23.60 -4.61
CA ARG A 106 11.77 22.19 -4.91
C ARG A 106 10.77 21.52 -5.86
N ARG A 107 9.99 22.30 -6.64
CA ARG A 107 8.94 21.79 -7.54
C ARG A 107 9.42 20.84 -8.63
N LYS A 108 10.67 20.96 -9.09
CA LYS A 108 11.23 20.12 -10.16
C LYS A 108 11.52 18.68 -9.71
N LYS A 109 11.73 18.44 -8.41
CA LYS A 109 11.99 17.10 -7.84
C LYS A 109 10.73 16.24 -7.83
N ASN A 110 10.88 14.91 -7.84
CA ASN A 110 9.77 13.99 -7.53
C ASN A 110 9.40 14.08 -6.06
N TRP A 111 8.10 14.12 -5.74
CA TRP A 111 7.63 14.24 -4.36
C TRP A 111 6.93 12.97 -3.93
N TYR A 112 7.29 12.46 -2.75
CA TYR A 112 6.67 11.30 -2.14
C TYR A 112 6.15 11.73 -0.78
N TYR A 113 4.82 11.81 -0.68
CA TYR A 113 4.14 12.23 0.54
C TYR A 113 3.60 11.02 1.28
N PHE A 114 3.94 10.90 2.56
CA PHE A 114 3.43 9.89 3.48
C PHE A 114 2.47 10.57 4.46
N ALA A 115 1.26 10.04 4.63
CA ALA A 115 0.26 10.63 5.51
C ALA A 115 0.68 10.65 6.99
N ASP A 116 1.50 9.67 7.38
CA ASP A 116 1.98 9.39 8.74
C ASP A 116 3.47 9.02 8.75
N TYR A 117 4.11 9.11 9.91
CA TYR A 117 5.46 8.64 10.17
C TYR A 117 5.42 7.36 11.03
N GLY A 118 5.31 6.21 10.36
CA GLY A 118 5.40 4.87 10.94
C GLY A 118 6.63 4.09 10.48
N ALA A 119 6.87 2.91 11.06
CA ALA A 119 8.00 2.06 10.70
C ALA A 119 7.98 1.66 9.21
N GLU A 120 6.81 1.27 8.70
CA GLU A 120 6.60 0.89 7.31
C GLU A 120 6.77 2.07 6.34
N ALA A 121 6.26 3.24 6.73
CA ALA A 121 6.42 4.47 5.95
C ALA A 121 7.90 4.88 5.86
N ASN A 122 8.62 4.81 6.98
CA ASN A 122 10.04 5.14 7.04
C ASN A 122 10.89 4.19 6.17
N ILE A 123 10.61 2.89 6.20
CA ILE A 123 11.32 1.89 5.38
C ILE A 123 11.04 2.10 3.89
N LEU A 124 9.78 2.32 3.49
CA LEU A 124 9.46 2.61 2.09
C LEU A 124 10.14 3.90 1.63
N ALA A 125 10.11 4.96 2.45
CA ALA A 125 10.77 6.22 2.15
C ALA A 125 12.29 6.06 1.98
N ALA A 126 12.95 5.29 2.85
CA ALA A 126 14.38 4.99 2.74
C ALA A 126 14.70 4.25 1.43
N ASN A 127 13.87 3.26 1.06
CA ASN A 127 14.03 2.51 -0.18
C ASN A 127 13.80 3.39 -1.43
N ILE A 128 12.78 4.26 -1.41
CA ILE A 128 12.55 5.26 -2.48
C ILE A 128 13.76 6.17 -2.62
N TYR A 129 14.31 6.68 -1.53
CA TYR A 129 15.47 7.58 -1.58
C TYR A 129 16.74 6.88 -2.09
N ARG A 130 16.90 5.59 -1.79
CA ARG A 130 18.00 4.77 -2.32
C ARG A 130 17.91 4.61 -3.84
N GLU A 131 16.71 4.47 -4.39
CA GLU A 131 16.47 4.36 -5.84
C GLU A 131 16.45 5.73 -6.56
N ASP A 132 15.93 6.77 -5.92
CA ASP A 132 15.80 8.14 -6.43
C ASP A 132 16.37 9.14 -5.41
N SER A 133 17.70 9.31 -5.42
CA SER A 133 18.41 10.18 -4.45
C SER A 133 18.09 11.68 -4.58
N ASP A 134 17.46 12.10 -5.68
CA ASP A 134 17.00 13.48 -5.87
C ASP A 134 15.56 13.71 -5.37
N ALA A 135 14.85 12.64 -4.99
CA ALA A 135 13.48 12.67 -4.48
C ALA A 135 13.34 13.53 -3.22
N LEU A 136 12.17 14.15 -3.07
CA LEU A 136 11.76 14.84 -1.86
C LEU A 136 10.75 13.99 -1.09
N ILE A 137 11.16 13.53 0.10
CA ILE A 137 10.30 12.81 1.03
C ILE A 137 9.58 13.80 1.95
N ILE A 138 8.27 13.66 2.09
CA ILE A 138 7.42 14.52 2.92
C ILE A 138 6.56 13.65 3.84
N PHE A 139 6.60 13.88 5.15
CA PHE A 139 5.72 13.26 6.13
C PHE A 139 4.64 14.22 6.58
N GLY A 140 3.39 13.76 6.62
CA GLY A 140 2.19 14.51 6.96
C GLY A 140 1.95 14.73 8.45
N GLU A 141 2.85 14.27 9.32
CA GLU A 141 2.71 14.41 10.78
C GLU A 141 3.54 15.57 11.33
N LYS A 142 3.16 16.05 12.51
CA LYS A 142 4.01 16.97 13.26
C LYS A 142 5.22 16.19 13.76
N LYS A 143 6.38 16.81 13.67
CA LYS A 143 7.59 16.32 14.32
C LYS A 143 7.32 16.17 15.83
N ASP A 144 7.62 15.02 16.38
CA ASP A 144 7.69 14.76 17.82
C ASP A 144 9.16 14.69 18.22
N ASP A 145 9.51 15.18 19.41
CA ASP A 145 10.90 15.20 19.92
C ASP A 145 11.43 13.79 20.18
N ARG A 146 10.55 12.79 20.24
CA ARG A 146 10.88 11.36 20.39
C ARG A 146 11.18 10.64 19.06
N MET A 147 10.98 11.30 17.91
CA MET A 147 11.25 10.68 16.61
C MET A 147 12.75 10.64 16.34
N GLU A 148 13.28 9.45 16.08
CA GLU A 148 14.61 9.30 15.52
C GLU A 148 14.65 9.89 14.11
N PHE A 149 15.70 10.65 13.81
CA PHE A 149 15.85 11.24 12.49
C PHE A 149 16.16 10.15 11.46
N PRO A 150 15.45 10.11 10.32
CA PRO A 150 15.85 9.25 9.23
C PRO A 150 17.22 9.67 8.67
N ASP A 151 18.01 8.70 8.22
CA ASP A 151 19.33 8.93 7.59
C ASP A 151 19.26 9.56 6.19
N TYR A 152 18.09 10.08 5.80
CA TYR A 152 17.83 10.69 4.50
C TYR A 152 17.05 12.01 4.63
N PRO A 153 17.24 12.96 3.70
CA PRO A 153 16.60 14.28 3.77
C PRO A 153 15.08 14.16 3.61
N CYS A 154 14.34 14.55 4.65
CA CYS A 154 12.87 14.57 4.66
C CYS A 154 12.31 15.89 5.23
N LEU A 155 11.03 16.16 4.95
CA LEU A 155 10.28 17.29 5.50
C LEU A 155 9.06 16.80 6.26
N PHE A 156 8.83 17.34 7.46
CA PHE A 156 7.61 17.11 8.22
C PHE A 156 6.67 18.30 8.03
N ILE A 157 5.52 18.08 7.39
CA ILE A 157 4.57 19.13 7.03
C ILE A 157 3.16 18.67 7.37
N ASN A 158 2.62 19.24 8.44
CA ASN A 158 1.26 18.95 8.92
C ASN A 158 0.19 19.74 8.15
N VAL A 159 0.02 19.43 6.86
CA VAL A 159 -1.00 20.03 5.99
C VAL A 159 -1.73 18.94 5.19
N SER A 160 -2.88 19.27 4.60
CA SER A 160 -3.62 18.32 3.78
C SER A 160 -2.86 17.98 2.47
N PRO A 161 -3.01 16.75 1.96
CA PRO A 161 -2.36 16.35 0.71
C PRO A 161 -2.73 17.25 -0.47
N ALA A 162 -3.98 17.70 -0.54
CA ALA A 162 -4.45 18.64 -1.57
C ALA A 162 -3.63 19.95 -1.61
N ARG A 163 -3.26 20.51 -0.45
CA ARG A 163 -2.42 21.72 -0.39
C ARG A 163 -1.01 21.46 -0.89
N ILE A 164 -0.45 20.28 -0.62
CA ILE A 164 0.88 19.88 -1.11
C ILE A 164 0.84 19.72 -2.62
N VAL A 165 -0.15 19.00 -3.15
CA VAL A 165 -0.31 18.82 -4.60
C VAL A 165 -0.48 20.17 -5.31
N ALA A 166 -1.24 21.10 -4.73
CA ALA A 166 -1.40 22.46 -5.28
C ALA A 166 -0.07 23.23 -5.40
N CYS A 167 0.90 22.98 -4.51
CA CYS A 167 2.22 23.61 -4.59
C CYS A 167 3.05 23.14 -5.80
N LYS A 168 2.71 22.02 -6.44
CA LYS A 168 3.46 21.44 -7.57
C LYS A 168 3.28 22.20 -8.89
N LYS A 169 2.12 22.83 -9.12
CA LYS A 169 1.78 23.64 -10.32
C LYS A 169 2.12 22.99 -11.68
N ASN A 170 1.84 21.70 -11.87
CA ASN A 170 1.97 20.97 -13.16
C ASN A 170 3.36 21.02 -13.83
N VAL A 171 4.44 20.98 -13.04
CA VAL A 171 5.84 21.08 -13.52
C VAL A 171 6.37 19.79 -14.18
N GLY A 172 5.50 18.86 -14.58
CA GLY A 172 5.87 17.56 -15.19
C GLY A 172 6.51 16.53 -14.24
N SER A 173 7.00 16.97 -13.08
CA SER A 173 7.51 16.10 -12.02
C SER A 173 6.38 15.40 -11.26
N LYS A 174 6.62 14.15 -10.83
CA LYS A 174 5.58 13.33 -10.21
C LYS A 174 5.40 13.67 -8.74
N CYS A 175 4.17 13.55 -8.26
CA CYS A 175 3.83 13.55 -6.84
C CYS A 175 3.05 12.27 -6.57
N LYS A 176 3.44 11.52 -5.53
CA LYS A 176 2.76 10.29 -5.10
C LYS A 176 2.43 10.37 -3.62
N ILE A 177 1.27 9.88 -3.25
CA ILE A 177 0.74 9.90 -1.87
C ILE A 177 0.70 8.47 -1.33
N PHE A 178 1.10 8.27 -0.09
CA PHE A 178 1.12 6.97 0.60
C PHE A 178 0.35 7.06 1.91
N LEU A 179 -0.61 6.15 2.10
CA LEU A 179 -1.26 5.87 3.37
C LEU A 179 -0.82 4.48 3.84
N MET A 180 0.10 4.44 4.80
CA MET A 180 0.81 3.20 5.17
C MET A 180 0.17 2.48 6.34
N LYS A 181 -0.61 3.19 7.16
CA LYS A 181 -1.42 2.58 8.22
C LYS A 181 -2.55 1.75 7.60
N GLU A 182 -2.82 0.62 8.24
CA GLU A 182 -3.81 -0.33 7.77
C GLU A 182 -5.22 0.28 7.78
N ASN A 183 -5.93 0.19 6.65
CA ASN A 183 -7.29 0.71 6.46
C ASN A 183 -7.42 2.22 6.73
N ASP A 184 -6.30 2.96 6.69
CA ASP A 184 -6.26 4.38 7.05
C ASP A 184 -7.15 5.23 6.14
N ILE A 185 -7.32 4.86 4.88
CA ILE A 185 -8.18 5.58 3.94
C ILE A 185 -9.64 5.70 4.40
N GLY A 186 -10.15 4.73 5.16
CA GLY A 186 -11.53 4.72 5.66
C GLY A 186 -11.74 5.55 6.92
N VAL A 187 -10.66 5.88 7.64
CA VAL A 187 -10.71 6.51 8.97
C VAL A 187 -10.04 7.89 8.98
N ASN A 188 -9.05 8.10 8.10
CA ASN A 188 -8.24 9.30 8.09
C ASN A 188 -9.01 10.50 7.54
N SER A 189 -9.24 11.49 8.41
CA SER A 189 -9.87 12.76 8.04
C SER A 189 -9.16 13.54 6.93
N ARG A 190 -7.89 13.23 6.62
CA ARG A 190 -7.12 13.82 5.52
C ARG A 190 -7.22 13.05 4.21
N ALA A 191 -7.85 11.88 4.22
CA ALA A 191 -8.08 11.06 3.03
C ALA A 191 -9.32 11.50 2.22
N VAL A 192 -10.00 12.57 2.65
CA VAL A 192 -11.15 13.15 1.95
C VAL A 192 -10.73 13.68 0.58
N ASP A 193 -11.51 13.32 -0.45
CA ASP A 193 -11.34 13.76 -1.84
C ASP A 193 -9.99 13.44 -2.49
N LEU A 194 -9.21 12.50 -1.93
CA LEU A 194 -7.96 12.02 -2.54
C LEU A 194 -8.17 11.49 -3.95
N HIS A 195 -9.36 10.95 -4.24
CA HIS A 195 -9.73 10.43 -5.54
C HIS A 195 -9.84 11.51 -6.64
N THR A 196 -10.00 12.79 -6.25
CA THR A 196 -10.10 13.92 -7.18
C THR A 196 -8.74 14.52 -7.55
N LEU A 197 -7.68 14.14 -6.83
CA LEU A 197 -6.37 14.73 -7.03
C LEU A 197 -5.69 14.12 -8.27
N PRO A 198 -4.99 14.92 -9.09
CA PRO A 198 -4.31 14.45 -10.30
C PRO A 198 -2.96 13.76 -9.98
N VAL A 199 -2.94 12.90 -8.96
CA VAL A 199 -1.76 12.19 -8.46
C VAL A 199 -2.13 10.76 -8.08
N GLU A 200 -1.15 9.86 -8.16
CA GLU A 200 -1.32 8.49 -7.70
C GLU A 200 -1.29 8.42 -6.18
N VAL A 201 -2.26 7.71 -5.62
CA VAL A 201 -2.39 7.48 -4.18
C VAL A 201 -2.27 5.97 -3.94
N TYR A 202 -1.42 5.58 -3.01
CA TYR A 202 -1.20 4.20 -2.60
C TYR A 202 -1.69 4.03 -1.17
N ALA A 203 -2.61 3.11 -0.93
CA ALA A 203 -3.22 2.92 0.39
C ALA A 203 -3.13 1.46 0.83
N ARG A 204 -2.65 1.23 2.06
CA ARG A 204 -2.63 -0.11 2.66
C ARG A 204 -4.05 -0.49 3.10
N THR A 205 -4.50 -1.67 2.71
CA THR A 205 -5.79 -2.22 3.15
C THR A 205 -5.68 -3.72 3.44
N THR A 206 -6.58 -4.19 4.28
CA THR A 206 -6.82 -5.63 4.53
C THR A 206 -8.21 -6.05 4.05
N ASN A 207 -9.07 -5.08 3.75
CA ASN A 207 -10.42 -5.29 3.26
C ASN A 207 -10.59 -4.63 1.88
N GLY A 208 -11.12 -5.35 0.90
CA GLY A 208 -11.58 -4.78 -0.37
C GLY A 208 -10.70 -5.06 -1.61
N GLN A 209 -11.25 -4.75 -2.78
CA GLN A 209 -10.63 -4.91 -4.10
C GLN A 209 -9.53 -3.87 -4.33
N ASP A 210 -8.57 -4.14 -5.23
CA ASP A 210 -7.39 -3.31 -5.51
C ASP A 210 -7.70 -1.87 -5.99
N HIS A 211 -8.96 -1.54 -6.33
CA HIS A 211 -9.38 -0.23 -6.85
C HIS A 211 -10.71 0.28 -6.24
N LEU A 212 -10.71 1.47 -5.61
CA LEU A 212 -11.96 2.20 -5.24
C LEU A 212 -12.29 3.32 -6.24
N SER A 213 -11.26 3.91 -6.85
CA SER A 213 -11.36 5.10 -7.70
C SER A 213 -10.09 5.27 -8.55
N GLY A 214 -10.23 5.82 -9.76
CA GLY A 214 -9.22 5.83 -10.84
C GLY A 214 -7.75 6.06 -10.48
N ASN A 215 -7.43 6.89 -9.49
CA ASN A 215 -6.07 7.27 -9.09
C ASN A 215 -5.60 6.66 -7.75
N ILE A 216 -6.48 5.95 -7.02
CA ILE A 216 -6.16 5.30 -5.74
C ILE A 216 -5.90 3.81 -6.00
N ARG A 217 -4.70 3.35 -5.66
CA ARG A 217 -4.26 1.96 -5.78
C ARG A 217 -4.13 1.38 -4.38
N PHE A 218 -4.83 0.30 -4.11
CA PHE A 218 -4.61 -0.42 -2.87
C PHE A 218 -3.43 -1.37 -2.97
N PHE A 219 -2.83 -1.66 -1.83
CA PHE A 219 -1.91 -2.77 -1.70
C PHE A 219 -2.15 -3.49 -0.37
N HIS A 220 -1.96 -4.80 -0.41
CA HIS A 220 -2.07 -5.66 0.75
C HIS A 220 -0.66 -6.12 1.15
N SER A 221 -0.24 -5.82 2.39
CA SER A 221 1.10 -6.21 2.87
C SER A 221 1.30 -7.72 2.85
N TYR A 222 0.26 -8.49 3.14
CA TYR A 222 0.27 -9.95 3.14
C TYR A 222 0.47 -10.52 1.72
N ASP A 223 -0.21 -9.96 0.71
CA ASP A 223 0.00 -10.34 -0.69
C ASP A 223 1.39 -9.94 -1.21
N CYS A 224 1.86 -8.74 -0.88
CA CYS A 224 3.23 -8.31 -1.20
C CYS A 224 4.27 -9.27 -0.60
N CYS A 225 4.07 -9.71 0.65
CA CYS A 225 4.90 -10.72 1.29
C CYS A 225 4.88 -12.05 0.53
N ALA A 226 3.69 -12.59 0.25
CA ALA A 226 3.55 -13.86 -0.45
C ALA A 226 4.14 -13.83 -1.87
N ARG A 227 3.95 -12.73 -2.59
CA ARG A 227 4.51 -12.53 -3.93
C ARG A 227 6.02 -12.46 -3.90
N GLN A 228 6.59 -11.70 -2.96
CA GLN A 228 8.04 -11.62 -2.78
C GLN A 228 8.64 -12.96 -2.35
N TYR A 229 7.93 -13.72 -1.51
CA TYR A 229 8.33 -15.06 -1.10
C TYR A 229 8.44 -16.00 -2.31
N TRP A 230 7.37 -16.20 -3.09
CA TRP A 230 7.40 -17.10 -4.24
C TRP A 230 8.31 -16.61 -5.37
N ARG A 231 8.62 -15.31 -5.43
CA ARG A 231 9.62 -14.78 -6.36
C ARG A 231 11.05 -15.10 -5.94
N SER A 232 11.37 -14.94 -4.65
CA SER A 232 12.73 -15.18 -4.11
C SER A 232 13.01 -16.65 -3.83
N LYS A 233 11.97 -17.44 -3.55
CA LYS A 233 11.99 -18.88 -3.30
C LYS A 233 10.95 -19.59 -4.19
N PRO A 234 11.12 -19.57 -5.52
CA PRO A 234 10.16 -20.23 -6.41
C PRO A 234 10.04 -21.72 -6.14
N LEU A 235 8.95 -22.33 -6.60
CA LEU A 235 8.79 -23.78 -6.60
C LEU A 235 9.86 -24.43 -7.49
N CYS A 236 10.44 -25.53 -7.00
CA CYS A 236 11.38 -26.38 -7.72
C CYS A 236 10.75 -27.73 -8.11
N ARG A 237 11.22 -28.36 -9.19
CA ARG A 237 10.62 -29.61 -9.69
C ARG A 237 10.74 -30.82 -8.75
N HIS A 238 11.70 -30.80 -7.83
CA HIS A 238 11.88 -31.87 -6.86
C HIS A 238 10.95 -31.75 -5.64
N GLU A 239 10.29 -30.60 -5.47
CA GLU A 239 9.40 -30.35 -4.33
C GLU A 239 7.99 -30.82 -4.66
N ASN A 240 7.57 -31.91 -4.01
CA ASN A 240 6.23 -32.48 -4.17
C ASN A 240 5.40 -32.33 -2.89
N THR A 241 6.02 -32.14 -1.73
CA THR A 241 5.32 -32.00 -0.45
C THR A 241 5.64 -30.66 0.19
N ILE A 242 4.65 -29.76 0.23
CA ILE A 242 4.77 -28.43 0.83
C ILE A 242 3.84 -28.33 2.03
N VAL A 243 4.39 -28.01 3.19
CA VAL A 243 3.62 -27.78 4.41
C VAL A 243 3.52 -26.29 4.68
N ILE A 244 2.31 -25.81 4.97
CA ILE A 244 2.02 -24.43 5.37
C ILE A 244 1.46 -24.48 6.80
N ILE A 245 2.14 -23.84 7.75
CA ILE A 245 1.72 -23.79 9.16
C ILE A 245 1.32 -22.35 9.50
N GLY A 246 0.04 -22.18 9.88
CA GLY A 246 -0.56 -20.88 10.17
C GLY A 246 -1.37 -20.37 8.98
N PHE A 247 -2.70 -20.54 9.03
CA PHE A 247 -3.60 -20.16 7.92
C PHE A 247 -4.38 -18.86 8.18
N GLY A 248 -3.68 -17.88 8.76
CA GLY A 248 -4.15 -16.49 8.90
C GLY A 248 -4.01 -15.70 7.59
N ASN A 249 -3.84 -14.37 7.69
CA ASN A 249 -3.71 -13.50 6.52
C ASN A 249 -2.48 -13.86 5.67
N TYR A 250 -1.33 -14.11 6.29
CA TYR A 250 -0.12 -14.49 5.55
C TYR A 250 -0.26 -15.88 4.91
N GLY A 251 -0.78 -16.86 5.65
CA GLY A 251 -1.00 -18.22 5.13
C GLY A 251 -1.95 -18.28 3.94
N GLN A 252 -3.06 -17.53 4.01
CA GLN A 252 -4.00 -17.43 2.89
C GLN A 252 -3.36 -16.82 1.66
N CYS A 253 -2.63 -15.70 1.80
CA CYS A 253 -1.93 -15.07 0.67
C CYS A 253 -0.81 -15.97 0.09
N ILE A 254 -0.07 -16.69 0.93
CA ILE A 254 0.96 -17.65 0.49
C ILE A 254 0.32 -18.75 -0.36
N LEU A 255 -0.78 -19.35 0.09
CA LEU A 255 -1.48 -20.38 -0.66
C LEU A 255 -2.12 -19.83 -1.93
N GLU A 256 -2.75 -18.65 -1.88
CA GLU A 256 -3.32 -17.99 -3.04
C GLU A 256 -2.27 -17.79 -4.13
N ARG A 257 -1.11 -17.20 -3.78
CA ARG A 257 -0.04 -17.01 -4.76
C ARG A 257 0.47 -18.35 -5.29
N ALA A 258 0.60 -19.37 -4.43
CA ALA A 258 0.97 -20.73 -4.88
C ALA A 258 -0.01 -21.28 -5.93
N ILE A 259 -1.32 -21.17 -5.67
CA ILE A 259 -2.38 -21.60 -6.61
C ILE A 259 -2.25 -20.86 -7.95
N LEU A 260 -1.97 -19.55 -7.92
CA LEU A 260 -1.99 -18.71 -9.11
C LEU A 260 -0.68 -18.75 -9.92
N THR A 261 0.48 -18.93 -9.30
CA THR A 261 1.78 -18.75 -9.95
C THR A 261 2.68 -19.99 -9.98
N ASN A 262 2.47 -20.98 -9.12
CA ASN A 262 3.31 -22.19 -9.08
C ASN A 262 2.90 -23.22 -10.15
N VAL A 263 2.93 -22.80 -11.42
CA VAL A 263 2.71 -23.65 -12.60
C VAL A 263 4.04 -23.81 -13.34
N ILE A 264 4.75 -24.90 -13.08
CA ILE A 264 6.12 -25.17 -13.58
C ILE A 264 6.18 -26.31 -14.59
N SER A 265 5.21 -27.22 -14.59
CA SER A 265 5.13 -28.39 -15.50
C SER A 265 3.66 -28.78 -15.74
N THR A 266 3.36 -29.47 -16.84
CA THR A 266 2.02 -30.03 -17.09
C THR A 266 1.71 -31.26 -16.23
N ASP A 267 2.75 -31.95 -15.76
CA ASP A 267 2.65 -33.23 -15.04
C ASP A 267 2.93 -33.05 -13.53
N GLN A 268 2.92 -31.80 -13.05
CA GLN A 268 3.14 -31.50 -11.64
C GLN A 268 1.98 -32.00 -10.78
N HIS A 269 2.32 -32.48 -9.58
CA HIS A 269 1.38 -33.03 -8.61
C HIS A 269 1.85 -32.69 -7.18
N VAL A 270 1.97 -31.39 -6.92
CA VAL A 270 2.42 -30.87 -5.63
C VAL A 270 1.28 -30.97 -4.60
N ALA A 271 1.56 -31.61 -3.47
CA ALA A 271 0.67 -31.69 -2.32
C ALA A 271 0.96 -30.55 -1.34
N TYR A 272 0.01 -29.63 -1.20
CA TYR A 272 0.02 -28.57 -0.20
C TYR A 272 -0.76 -29.05 1.03
N HIS A 273 -0.07 -29.17 2.15
CA HIS A 273 -0.63 -29.53 3.46
C HIS A 273 -0.76 -28.25 4.31
N ILE A 274 -1.99 -27.84 4.59
CA ILE A 274 -2.30 -26.56 5.22
C ILE A 274 -2.84 -26.79 6.63
N PHE A 275 -2.14 -26.26 7.62
CA PHE A 275 -2.53 -26.34 9.03
C PHE A 275 -3.08 -25.01 9.53
N GLY A 276 -4.36 -25.02 9.92
CA GLY A 276 -5.10 -23.86 10.43
C GLY A 276 -6.54 -23.82 9.94
N ASP A 277 -7.34 -22.88 10.46
CA ASP A 277 -8.76 -22.75 10.11
C ASP A 277 -8.93 -22.26 8.66
N ALA A 278 -9.36 -23.18 7.78
CA ALA A 278 -9.64 -22.91 6.37
C ALA A 278 -11.13 -22.76 6.06
N THR A 279 -12.01 -22.73 7.07
CA THR A 279 -13.47 -22.76 6.91
C THR A 279 -13.96 -21.64 6.00
N HIS A 280 -13.52 -20.41 6.27
CA HIS A 280 -13.90 -19.25 5.47
C HIS A 280 -13.33 -19.31 4.05
N PHE A 281 -12.05 -19.68 3.90
CA PHE A 281 -11.39 -19.79 2.60
C PHE A 281 -12.10 -20.80 1.69
N LEU A 282 -12.40 -22.00 2.19
CA LEU A 282 -13.10 -23.03 1.43
C LEU A 282 -14.54 -22.61 1.06
N ALA A 283 -15.23 -21.89 1.96
CA ALA A 283 -16.56 -21.36 1.68
C ALA A 283 -16.56 -20.29 0.59
N MET A 284 -15.49 -19.49 0.49
CA MET A 284 -15.28 -18.49 -0.55
C MET A 284 -14.87 -19.14 -1.89
N HIS A 285 -14.02 -20.17 -1.89
CA HIS A 285 -13.43 -20.75 -3.11
C HIS A 285 -14.04 -22.11 -3.47
N ARG A 286 -15.34 -22.11 -3.78
CA ARG A 286 -16.15 -23.34 -3.94
C ARG A 286 -15.74 -24.21 -5.13
N ASN A 287 -15.11 -23.63 -6.15
CA ASN A 287 -14.76 -24.35 -7.38
C ASN A 287 -13.36 -25.00 -7.36
N LEU A 288 -12.56 -24.86 -6.29
CA LEU A 288 -11.18 -25.38 -6.28
C LEU A 288 -11.06 -26.88 -6.61
N HIS A 289 -12.05 -27.68 -6.18
CA HIS A 289 -12.13 -29.12 -6.49
C HIS A 289 -12.16 -29.47 -7.98
N LYS A 290 -12.41 -28.50 -8.87
CA LYS A 290 -12.40 -28.71 -10.32
C LYS A 290 -10.99 -28.79 -10.92
N VAL A 291 -9.99 -28.25 -10.23
CA VAL A 291 -8.60 -28.16 -10.71
C VAL A 291 -7.62 -28.83 -9.76
N PHE A 292 -7.94 -28.86 -8.47
CA PHE A 292 -7.12 -29.46 -7.43
C PHE A 292 -7.81 -30.69 -6.85
N SER A 293 -7.02 -31.69 -6.46
CA SER A 293 -7.49 -32.75 -5.56
C SER A 293 -7.65 -32.18 -4.16
N LEU A 294 -8.85 -32.22 -3.58
CA LEU A 294 -9.09 -31.72 -2.23
C LEU A 294 -9.14 -32.86 -1.22
N GLY A 295 -8.33 -32.76 -0.17
CA GLY A 295 -8.31 -33.71 0.96
C GLY A 295 -7.49 -34.98 0.74
N GLU A 296 -7.10 -35.29 -0.49
CA GLU A 296 -6.30 -36.46 -0.84
C GLU A 296 -5.18 -36.10 -1.81
N THR A 297 -4.02 -36.76 -1.67
CA THR A 297 -2.88 -36.62 -2.57
C THR A 297 -3.15 -37.30 -3.90
N SER A 298 -3.01 -36.56 -5.00
CA SER A 298 -3.13 -37.04 -6.37
C SER A 298 -1.76 -37.22 -7.00
N GLN A 299 -1.66 -38.15 -7.96
CA GLN A 299 -0.46 -38.37 -8.77
C GLN A 299 -0.53 -37.64 -10.13
N THR A 300 -1.68 -37.04 -10.44
CA THR A 300 -1.94 -36.42 -11.76
C THR A 300 -2.28 -34.93 -11.65
N SER A 301 -2.47 -34.42 -10.44
CA SER A 301 -2.82 -33.02 -10.19
C SER A 301 -2.30 -32.56 -8.84
N ASP A 302 -2.11 -31.24 -8.71
CA ASP A 302 -1.81 -30.63 -7.41
C ASP A 302 -2.95 -30.87 -6.42
N SER A 303 -2.58 -31.03 -5.15
CA SER A 303 -3.49 -31.39 -4.07
C SER A 303 -3.50 -30.34 -2.97
N LEU A 304 -4.67 -30.02 -2.42
CA LEU A 304 -4.84 -29.12 -1.29
C LEU A 304 -5.47 -29.89 -0.13
N LEU A 305 -4.69 -30.10 0.94
CA LEU A 305 -5.10 -30.85 2.12
C LEU A 305 -5.15 -29.92 3.32
N PHE A 306 -6.36 -29.69 3.84
CA PHE A 306 -6.58 -28.77 4.97
C PHE A 306 -6.78 -29.55 6.27
N TYR A 307 -6.10 -29.11 7.32
CA TYR A 307 -6.12 -29.73 8.64
C TYR A 307 -6.54 -28.72 9.70
N ASP A 308 -7.65 -29.02 10.37
CA ASP A 308 -8.10 -28.30 11.57
C ASP A 308 -7.34 -28.75 12.84
N ALA A 309 -6.74 -29.94 12.79
CA ALA A 309 -5.93 -30.48 13.88
C ALA A 309 -4.54 -29.84 13.96
N CYS A 310 -3.97 -29.88 15.17
CA CYS A 310 -2.59 -29.48 15.46
C CYS A 310 -1.59 -30.14 14.50
N TRP A 311 -0.66 -29.35 13.95
CA TRP A 311 0.36 -29.84 13.02
C TRP A 311 1.26 -30.89 13.68
N GLU A 312 1.44 -30.80 15.00
CA GLU A 312 2.20 -31.72 15.83
C GLU A 312 1.71 -33.17 15.76
N GLN A 313 0.47 -33.41 15.34
CA GLN A 313 -0.07 -34.76 15.23
C GLN A 313 0.39 -35.47 13.95
N ARG A 314 0.92 -34.74 12.96
CA ARG A 314 1.22 -35.26 11.61
C ARG A 314 2.72 -35.39 11.37
N HIS A 315 3.39 -36.20 12.20
CA HIS A 315 4.84 -36.43 12.15
C HIS A 315 5.33 -36.87 10.76
N GLU A 316 4.67 -37.87 10.17
CA GLU A 316 5.06 -38.42 8.87
C GLU A 316 5.07 -37.36 7.76
N ILE A 317 4.07 -36.48 7.74
CA ILE A 317 3.95 -35.41 6.74
C ILE A 317 5.07 -34.38 6.93
N LEU A 318 5.38 -34.01 8.17
CA LEU A 318 6.42 -33.03 8.47
C LEU A 318 7.82 -33.56 8.11
N GLU A 319 8.10 -34.83 8.40
CA GLU A 319 9.41 -35.45 8.09
C GLU A 319 9.63 -35.67 6.59
N GLN A 320 8.54 -35.86 5.83
CA GLN A 320 8.53 -36.00 4.37
C GLN A 320 8.44 -34.67 3.62
N ALA A 321 8.21 -33.56 4.32
CA ALA A 321 8.06 -32.26 3.69
C ALA A 321 9.37 -31.82 3.02
N ASP A 322 9.30 -31.48 1.74
CA ASP A 322 10.40 -30.84 1.00
C ASP A 322 10.57 -29.38 1.44
N ARG A 323 9.45 -28.77 1.85
CA ARG A 323 9.39 -27.38 2.30
C ARG A 323 8.33 -27.19 3.38
N ILE A 324 8.70 -26.52 4.47
CA ILE A 324 7.79 -26.09 5.53
C ILE A 324 7.80 -24.56 5.57
N ILE A 325 6.63 -23.94 5.42
CA ILE A 325 6.42 -22.50 5.44
C ILE A 325 5.65 -22.16 6.71
N ILE A 326 6.31 -21.48 7.64
CA ILE A 326 5.69 -21.00 8.88
C ILE A 326 5.27 -19.56 8.63
N CYS A 327 3.96 -19.30 8.60
CA CYS A 327 3.39 -18.00 8.22
C CYS A 327 2.25 -17.60 9.16
N THR A 328 2.44 -17.82 10.46
CA THR A 328 1.53 -17.33 11.49
C THR A 328 1.51 -15.81 11.51
N ASP A 329 0.31 -15.23 11.67
CA ASP A 329 0.16 -13.77 11.81
C ASP A 329 0.81 -13.25 13.11
N ASP A 330 0.93 -14.10 14.14
CA ASP A 330 1.69 -13.84 15.35
C ASP A 330 3.15 -14.32 15.19
N GLU A 331 4.09 -13.38 15.12
CA GLU A 331 5.52 -13.67 14.92
C GLU A 331 6.16 -14.45 16.08
N PRO A 332 5.93 -14.12 17.37
CA PRO A 332 6.40 -14.93 18.50
C PRO A 332 5.94 -16.40 18.44
N HIS A 333 4.68 -16.65 18.08
CA HIS A 333 4.19 -18.01 17.89
C HIS A 333 4.92 -18.74 16.75
N GLY A 334 5.19 -18.07 15.63
CA GLY A 334 5.97 -18.63 14.52
C GLY A 334 7.38 -19.07 14.94
N TRP A 335 8.05 -18.27 15.77
CA TRP A 335 9.34 -18.65 16.37
C TRP A 335 9.22 -19.88 17.26
N SER A 336 8.17 -19.99 18.08
CA SER A 336 7.94 -21.19 18.90
C SER A 336 7.82 -22.44 18.03
N ILE A 337 7.06 -22.38 16.94
CA ILE A 337 6.90 -23.48 15.98
C ILE A 337 8.25 -23.86 15.36
N TYR A 338 9.03 -22.87 14.90
CA TYR A 338 10.35 -23.10 14.32
C TYR A 338 11.27 -23.86 15.29
N TRP A 339 11.31 -23.48 16.56
CA TRP A 339 12.12 -24.16 17.56
C TRP A 339 11.59 -25.55 17.90
N GLN A 340 10.27 -25.75 17.95
CA GLN A 340 9.67 -27.06 18.17
C GLN A 340 9.99 -28.02 17.02
N LEU A 341 9.86 -27.57 15.77
CA LEU A 341 10.22 -28.37 14.59
C LEU A 341 11.68 -28.82 14.65
N ASN A 342 12.62 -27.88 14.86
CA ASN A 342 14.05 -28.22 14.93
C ASN A 342 14.43 -29.08 16.14
N ARG A 343 13.68 -28.99 17.23
CA ARG A 343 13.97 -29.73 18.46
C ARG A 343 13.44 -31.16 18.44
N TYR A 344 12.27 -31.39 17.85
CA TYR A 344 11.52 -32.64 18.00
C TYR A 344 11.35 -33.43 16.71
N TYR A 345 11.59 -32.85 15.53
CA TYR A 345 11.32 -33.49 14.24
C TYR A 345 12.59 -33.59 13.41
N LYS A 346 12.71 -34.67 12.64
CA LYS A 346 13.80 -34.86 11.69
C LYS A 346 13.37 -34.34 10.32
N ILE A 347 13.43 -33.01 10.15
CA ILE A 347 13.05 -32.36 8.91
C ILE A 347 14.18 -32.51 7.88
N HIS A 348 13.86 -33.08 6.71
CA HIS A 348 14.81 -33.22 5.60
C HIS A 348 14.75 -32.03 4.63
N GLY A 349 13.57 -31.43 4.48
CA GLY A 349 13.34 -30.24 3.66
C GLY A 349 13.77 -28.92 4.31
N GLN A 350 13.45 -27.82 3.64
CA GLN A 350 13.76 -26.48 4.13
C GLN A 350 12.62 -25.90 4.97
N ILE A 351 12.96 -25.28 6.10
CA ILE A 351 11.99 -24.53 6.94
C ILE A 351 12.16 -23.03 6.67
N HIS A 352 11.10 -22.38 6.22
CA HIS A 352 11.06 -20.95 5.92
C HIS A 352 10.12 -20.27 6.91
N LEU A 353 10.65 -19.33 7.70
CA LEU A 353 9.93 -18.64 8.76
C LEU A 353 9.55 -17.21 8.35
N HIS A 354 8.27 -16.87 8.42
CA HIS A 354 7.84 -15.48 8.36
C HIS A 354 8.31 -14.73 9.61
N SER A 355 9.16 -13.73 9.44
CA SER A 355 9.65 -12.90 10.54
C SER A 355 10.19 -11.57 10.02
N ASN A 356 9.92 -10.50 10.76
CA ASN A 356 10.51 -9.20 10.47
C ASN A 356 11.97 -9.10 10.97
N ARG A 357 12.45 -10.08 11.72
CA ARG A 357 13.80 -10.11 12.31
C ARG A 357 14.65 -11.19 11.65
N LYS A 358 15.80 -10.78 11.13
CA LYS A 358 16.79 -11.68 10.54
C LYS A 358 17.56 -12.38 11.66
N ALA A 359 17.73 -13.70 11.55
CA ALA A 359 18.55 -14.49 12.47
C ALA A 359 19.55 -15.37 11.69
N PRO A 360 20.82 -15.47 12.12
CA PRO A 360 21.81 -16.31 11.45
C PRO A 360 21.37 -17.79 11.39
N GLY A 361 21.52 -18.41 10.22
CA GLY A 361 21.20 -19.84 10.02
C GLY A 361 19.71 -20.17 9.86
N VAL A 362 18.81 -19.19 9.96
CA VAL A 362 17.37 -19.35 9.73
C VAL A 362 17.02 -18.84 8.34
N SER A 363 16.31 -19.64 7.53
CA SER A 363 15.70 -19.14 6.29
C SER A 363 14.43 -18.40 6.68
N TYR A 364 14.41 -17.07 6.49
CA TYR A 364 13.26 -16.23 6.80
C TYR A 364 12.74 -15.53 5.54
N PHE A 365 11.53 -14.98 5.63
CA PHE A 365 10.94 -14.13 4.60
C PHE A 365 9.96 -13.11 5.22
N GLY A 366 9.62 -12.09 4.44
CA GLY A 366 8.58 -11.13 4.82
C GLY A 366 9.08 -10.01 5.73
N THR A 367 10.37 -9.70 5.67
CA THR A 367 10.89 -8.54 6.39
C THR A 367 10.31 -7.25 5.80
N ASN A 368 10.14 -6.23 6.62
CA ASN A 368 9.65 -4.94 6.16
C ASN A 368 10.52 -4.37 5.02
N GLU A 369 11.83 -4.63 5.04
CA GLU A 369 12.76 -4.24 3.97
C GLU A 369 12.43 -4.88 2.62
N GLU A 370 11.96 -6.12 2.62
CA GLU A 370 11.58 -6.89 1.43
C GLU A 370 10.20 -6.50 0.91
N ILE A 371 9.26 -6.25 1.83
CA ILE A 371 7.85 -5.93 1.50
C ILE A 371 7.72 -4.48 1.02
N TYR A 372 8.31 -3.53 1.75
CA TYR A 372 8.11 -2.09 1.53
C TYR A 372 9.13 -1.51 0.56
N THR A 373 9.12 -2.00 -0.68
CA THR A 373 9.93 -1.46 -1.78
C THR A 373 9.07 -0.76 -2.82
N PRO A 374 9.61 0.23 -3.57
CA PRO A 374 8.89 0.86 -4.68
C PRO A 374 8.32 -0.16 -5.68
N ASN A 375 9.08 -1.22 -5.97
CA ASN A 375 8.67 -2.27 -6.89
C ASN A 375 7.46 -3.08 -6.38
N GLN A 376 7.41 -3.40 -5.08
CA GLN A 376 6.31 -4.17 -4.47
C GLN A 376 5.06 -3.34 -4.22
N ILE A 377 5.23 -2.07 -3.82
CA ILE A 377 4.11 -1.18 -3.45
C ILE A 377 3.54 -0.48 -4.68
N MET A 378 4.39 0.08 -5.55
CA MET A 378 3.93 0.82 -6.73
C MET A 378 3.68 -0.09 -7.94
N ARG A 379 4.29 -1.29 -7.95
CA ARG A 379 4.11 -2.33 -8.99
C ARG A 379 4.24 -1.80 -10.41
N THR A 380 5.08 -0.78 -10.62
CA THR A 380 5.11 -0.05 -11.90
C THR A 380 5.54 -0.95 -13.07
N SER A 381 6.59 -1.74 -12.87
CA SER A 381 7.10 -2.71 -13.85
C SER A 381 6.08 -3.82 -14.13
N LEU A 382 5.50 -4.40 -13.09
CA LEU A 382 4.50 -5.46 -13.19
C LEU A 382 3.22 -4.99 -13.91
N ASN A 383 2.73 -3.81 -13.55
CA ASN A 383 1.56 -3.20 -14.21
C ASN A 383 1.85 -2.90 -15.68
N GLN A 384 3.05 -2.44 -16.02
CA GLN A 384 3.46 -2.25 -17.41
C GLN A 384 3.50 -3.57 -18.19
N ALA A 385 4.03 -4.64 -17.59
CA ALA A 385 4.01 -5.97 -18.19
C ALA A 385 2.57 -6.46 -18.42
N ALA A 386 1.67 -6.29 -17.44
CA ALA A 386 0.27 -6.65 -17.56
C ALA A 386 -0.47 -5.86 -18.67
N ILE A 387 -0.19 -4.56 -18.81
CA ILE A 387 -0.71 -3.72 -19.90
C ILE A 387 -0.26 -4.27 -21.25
N ARG A 388 1.03 -4.57 -21.41
CA ARG A 388 1.56 -5.15 -22.66
C ARG A 388 0.95 -6.52 -22.97
N ILE A 389 0.75 -7.38 -21.97
CA ILE A 389 0.04 -8.66 -22.17
C ILE A 389 -1.35 -8.43 -22.73
N ASN A 390 -2.06 -7.43 -22.20
CA ASN A 390 -3.37 -7.11 -22.73
C ASN A 390 -3.29 -6.65 -24.18
N GLU A 391 -2.36 -5.76 -24.53
CA GLU A 391 -2.19 -5.27 -25.90
C GLU A 391 -1.86 -6.38 -26.91
N ILE A 392 -0.92 -7.27 -26.59
CA ILE A 392 -0.58 -8.42 -27.44
C ILE A 392 -1.79 -9.34 -27.60
N PHE A 393 -2.50 -9.62 -26.50
CA PHE A 393 -3.72 -10.43 -26.56
C PHE A 393 -4.76 -9.82 -27.50
N ARG A 394 -4.99 -8.51 -27.43
CA ARG A 394 -5.91 -7.79 -28.33
C ARG A 394 -5.52 -7.90 -29.79
N GLN A 395 -4.23 -7.92 -30.10
CA GLN A 395 -3.71 -8.08 -31.46
C GLN A 395 -3.79 -9.52 -31.97
N SER A 396 -3.81 -10.50 -31.06
CA SER A 396 -3.80 -11.93 -31.36
C SER A 396 -5.18 -12.56 -31.63
N VAL A 397 -6.27 -11.83 -31.35
CA VAL A 397 -7.64 -12.34 -31.48
C VAL A 397 -8.46 -11.53 -32.46
N ASP A 398 -9.34 -12.20 -33.21
CA ASP A 398 -10.15 -11.59 -34.27
C ASP A 398 -11.43 -10.91 -33.76
N TYR A 399 -11.75 -11.05 -32.47
CA TYR A 399 -12.96 -10.48 -31.86
C TYR A 399 -12.69 -9.19 -31.07
N PRO A 400 -13.71 -8.33 -30.88
CA PRO A 400 -13.55 -7.08 -30.14
C PRO A 400 -13.10 -7.31 -28.70
N THR A 401 -12.00 -6.66 -28.32
CA THR A 401 -11.42 -6.73 -26.97
C THR A 401 -11.19 -5.34 -26.39
N LEU A 402 -11.30 -5.23 -25.05
CA LEU A 402 -11.22 -3.96 -24.33
C LEU A 402 -9.77 -3.50 -24.12
N SER A 403 -9.54 -2.18 -24.16
CA SER A 403 -8.27 -1.59 -23.73
C SER A 403 -8.10 -1.69 -22.22
N TRP A 404 -6.88 -1.52 -21.73
CA TRP A 404 -6.55 -1.65 -20.30
C TRP A 404 -7.41 -0.74 -19.41
N GLU A 405 -7.64 0.50 -19.85
CA GLU A 405 -8.43 1.50 -19.13
C GLU A 405 -9.90 1.11 -19.02
N ARG A 406 -10.38 0.29 -19.97
CA ARG A 406 -11.77 -0.19 -20.04
C ARG A 406 -11.99 -1.56 -19.41
N LEU A 407 -10.92 -2.28 -19.06
CA LEU A 407 -11.04 -3.54 -18.33
C LEU A 407 -11.52 -3.29 -16.90
N ASP A 408 -12.38 -4.19 -16.41
CA ASP A 408 -12.66 -4.29 -14.99
C ASP A 408 -11.46 -4.87 -14.22
N ASP A 409 -11.52 -4.75 -12.89
CA ASP A 409 -10.41 -5.13 -12.01
C ASP A 409 -10.13 -6.64 -12.04
N PHE A 410 -11.16 -7.49 -12.18
CA PHE A 410 -10.96 -8.94 -12.26
C PHE A 410 -10.14 -9.33 -13.49
N HIS A 411 -10.46 -8.76 -14.65
CA HIS A 411 -9.71 -9.02 -15.87
C HIS A 411 -8.31 -8.41 -15.85
N ARG A 412 -8.11 -7.25 -15.20
CA ARG A 412 -6.76 -6.70 -14.95
C ARG A 412 -5.93 -7.63 -14.07
N GLU A 413 -6.51 -8.14 -12.98
CA GLU A 413 -5.84 -9.10 -12.11
C GLU A 413 -5.47 -10.39 -12.85
N SER A 414 -6.29 -10.82 -13.83
CA SER A 414 -5.94 -11.96 -14.69
C SER A 414 -4.67 -11.70 -15.50
N LYS A 415 -4.47 -10.47 -15.99
CA LYS A 415 -3.27 -10.06 -16.73
C LYS A 415 -2.07 -9.86 -15.79
N ILE A 416 -2.29 -9.34 -14.59
CA ILE A 416 -1.25 -9.19 -13.55
C ILE A 416 -0.75 -10.57 -13.10
N SER A 417 -1.65 -11.52 -12.85
CA SER A 417 -1.28 -12.91 -12.56
C SER A 417 -0.49 -13.57 -13.70
N ALA A 418 -0.83 -13.28 -14.96
CA ALA A 418 -0.04 -13.74 -16.10
C ALA A 418 1.35 -13.09 -16.16
N ALA A 419 1.48 -11.83 -15.75
CA ALA A 419 2.75 -11.13 -15.65
C ALA A 419 3.62 -11.67 -14.50
N ASP A 420 3.04 -11.98 -13.35
CA ASP A 420 3.74 -12.62 -12.22
C ASP A 420 4.36 -13.97 -12.62
N HIS A 421 3.74 -14.69 -13.57
CA HIS A 421 4.24 -15.98 -14.08
C HIS A 421 5.42 -15.86 -15.06
N LEU A 422 5.79 -14.66 -15.52
CA LEU A 422 6.84 -14.48 -16.52
C LEU A 422 8.21 -14.99 -16.05
N LEU A 423 8.54 -14.81 -14.77
CA LEU A 423 9.78 -15.34 -14.22
C LEU A 423 9.80 -16.88 -14.28
N THR A 424 8.68 -17.52 -14.00
CA THR A 424 8.53 -18.97 -14.14
C THR A 424 8.69 -19.42 -15.59
N LYS A 425 8.16 -18.68 -16.57
CA LYS A 425 8.36 -18.97 -17.99
C LYS A 425 9.84 -18.90 -18.39
N ILE A 426 10.57 -17.91 -17.90
CA ILE A 426 12.03 -17.79 -18.11
C ILE A 426 12.76 -19.02 -17.56
N ARG A 427 12.43 -19.44 -16.32
CA ARG A 427 12.99 -20.64 -15.69
C ARG A 427 12.73 -21.90 -16.51
N ILE A 428 11.49 -22.07 -17.02
CA ILE A 428 11.11 -23.21 -17.86
C ILE A 428 11.91 -23.23 -19.17
N LEU A 429 12.02 -22.07 -19.85
CA LEU A 429 12.71 -21.97 -21.14
C LEU A 429 14.20 -22.23 -21.03
N LEU A 430 14.84 -21.70 -19.98
CA LEU A 430 16.27 -21.86 -19.74
C LEU A 430 16.62 -23.15 -19.00
N ASN A 431 15.62 -23.86 -18.46
CA ASN A 431 15.79 -25.02 -17.58
C ASN A 431 16.74 -24.71 -16.41
N ASP A 432 16.58 -23.51 -15.83
CA ASP A 432 17.40 -23.00 -14.73
C ASP A 432 16.49 -22.56 -13.59
N GLU A 433 16.48 -23.35 -12.52
CA GLU A 433 15.65 -23.10 -11.35
C GLU A 433 16.23 -22.05 -10.40
N THR A 434 17.48 -21.62 -10.59
CA THR A 434 18.18 -20.67 -9.71
C THR A 434 17.82 -19.21 -10.00
N ILE A 435 17.16 -18.93 -11.13
CA ILE A 435 16.79 -17.58 -11.54
C ILE A 435 15.65 -17.05 -10.66
N THR A 436 15.93 -15.96 -9.94
CA THR A 436 14.98 -15.27 -9.05
C THR A 436 14.70 -13.81 -9.44
N GLU A 437 15.45 -13.28 -10.42
CA GLU A 437 15.40 -11.87 -10.82
C GLU A 437 15.31 -11.69 -12.33
N TYR A 438 14.77 -10.54 -12.75
CA TYR A 438 14.71 -10.12 -14.14
C TYR A 438 16.01 -9.42 -14.53
N ALA A 439 17.00 -10.17 -14.99
CA ALA A 439 18.16 -9.61 -15.66
C ALA A 439 17.91 -9.55 -17.18
N ALA A 440 18.27 -8.43 -17.82
CA ALA A 440 18.02 -8.21 -19.24
C ALA A 440 18.62 -9.32 -20.14
N ASP A 441 19.84 -9.76 -19.84
CA ASP A 441 20.49 -10.90 -20.53
C ASP A 441 19.66 -12.19 -20.42
N THR A 442 19.12 -12.47 -19.22
CA THR A 442 18.35 -13.69 -18.96
C THR A 442 17.04 -13.69 -19.73
N VAL A 443 16.36 -12.53 -19.81
CA VAL A 443 15.14 -12.37 -20.61
C VAL A 443 15.44 -12.56 -22.10
N GLU A 444 16.51 -11.95 -22.61
CA GLU A 444 16.90 -12.07 -24.02
C GLU A 444 17.21 -13.52 -24.40
N ARG A 445 17.99 -14.23 -23.57
CA ARG A 445 18.31 -15.65 -23.76
C ARG A 445 17.06 -16.52 -23.74
N ALA A 446 16.14 -16.27 -22.79
CA ALA A 446 14.89 -17.02 -22.71
C ALA A 446 14.02 -16.78 -23.96
N TYR A 447 13.92 -15.54 -24.44
CA TYR A 447 13.17 -15.22 -25.64
C TYR A 447 13.78 -15.86 -26.90
N ARG A 448 15.11 -15.85 -27.02
CA ARG A 448 15.81 -16.55 -28.12
C ARG A 448 15.48 -18.04 -28.11
N LYS A 449 15.53 -18.67 -26.94
CA LYS A 449 15.18 -20.08 -26.76
C LYS A 449 13.72 -20.37 -27.11
N TYR A 450 12.80 -19.47 -26.75
CA TYR A 450 11.40 -19.55 -27.18
C TYR A 450 11.28 -19.49 -28.71
N CYS A 451 11.95 -18.55 -29.36
CA CYS A 451 11.93 -18.42 -30.82
C CYS A 451 12.48 -19.66 -31.56
N GLU A 452 13.52 -20.30 -31.02
CA GLU A 452 14.05 -21.55 -31.56
C GLU A 452 13.06 -22.71 -31.40
N THR A 453 12.49 -22.86 -30.20
CA THR A 453 11.69 -24.04 -29.82
C THR A 453 10.24 -24.00 -30.28
N LYS A 454 9.65 -22.81 -30.48
CA LYS A 454 8.25 -22.64 -30.91
C LYS A 454 7.95 -23.24 -32.30
N THR A 455 8.99 -23.54 -33.08
CA THR A 455 8.88 -24.21 -34.38
C THR A 455 8.46 -25.67 -34.26
N SER A 456 8.74 -26.31 -33.13
CA SER A 456 8.28 -27.67 -32.83
C SER A 456 6.83 -27.66 -32.34
N ALA A 457 5.95 -28.39 -33.03
CA ALA A 457 4.53 -28.48 -32.68
C ALA A 457 4.30 -29.03 -31.27
N SER A 458 5.08 -30.04 -30.85
CA SER A 458 4.96 -30.66 -29.52
C SER A 458 5.35 -29.69 -28.39
N VAL A 459 6.45 -28.96 -28.57
CA VAL A 459 6.90 -27.99 -27.57
C VAL A 459 5.94 -26.80 -27.50
N LYS A 460 5.45 -26.33 -28.65
CA LYS A 460 4.44 -25.28 -28.72
C LYS A 460 3.13 -25.69 -28.01
N ASP A 461 2.68 -26.93 -28.18
CA ASP A 461 1.50 -27.43 -27.46
C ASP A 461 1.71 -27.47 -25.94
N THR A 462 2.93 -27.82 -25.49
CA THR A 462 3.30 -27.80 -24.06
C THR A 462 3.21 -26.39 -23.47
N TYR A 463 3.70 -25.37 -24.18
CA TYR A 463 3.58 -23.96 -23.74
C TYR A 463 2.12 -23.51 -23.60
N ARG A 464 1.26 -23.93 -24.52
CA ARG A 464 -0.17 -23.63 -24.47
C ARG A 464 -0.86 -24.34 -23.30
N ARG A 465 -0.52 -25.61 -23.05
CA ARG A 465 -1.02 -26.37 -21.89
C ARG A 465 -0.66 -25.71 -20.57
N LEU A 466 0.59 -25.25 -20.42
CA LEU A 466 1.04 -24.54 -19.23
C LEU A 466 0.27 -23.25 -18.99
N ASP A 467 0.10 -22.41 -20.02
CA ASP A 467 -0.67 -21.17 -19.88
C ASP A 467 -2.16 -21.43 -19.65
N HIS A 468 -2.73 -22.47 -20.29
CA HIS A 468 -4.10 -22.90 -20.04
C HIS A 468 -4.31 -23.35 -18.60
N MET A 469 -3.39 -24.16 -18.05
CA MET A 469 -3.48 -24.62 -16.66
C MET A 469 -3.42 -23.44 -15.68
N ARG A 470 -2.49 -22.49 -15.88
CA ARG A 470 -2.40 -21.26 -15.07
C ARG A 470 -3.69 -20.43 -15.18
N TRP A 471 -4.22 -20.26 -16.40
CA TRP A 471 -5.44 -19.51 -16.65
C TRP A 471 -6.66 -20.18 -15.99
N LEU A 472 -6.79 -21.51 -16.08
CA LEU A 472 -7.83 -22.29 -15.44
C LEU A 472 -7.78 -22.11 -13.91
N ARG A 473 -6.61 -22.24 -13.29
CA ARG A 473 -6.41 -22.02 -11.85
C ARG A 473 -6.90 -20.64 -11.40
N PHE A 474 -6.53 -19.58 -12.13
CA PHE A 474 -6.97 -18.22 -11.84
C PHE A 474 -8.50 -18.10 -11.85
N TYR A 475 -9.15 -18.50 -12.94
CA TYR A 475 -10.60 -18.35 -13.07
C TYR A 475 -11.37 -19.22 -12.07
N THR A 476 -10.90 -20.45 -11.85
CA THR A 476 -11.47 -21.36 -10.84
C THR A 476 -11.35 -20.79 -9.43
N PHE A 477 -10.21 -20.20 -9.06
CA PHE A 477 -10.02 -19.55 -7.76
C PHE A 477 -11.05 -18.45 -7.51
N TYR A 478 -11.42 -17.67 -8.54
CA TYR A 478 -12.46 -16.63 -8.46
C TYR A 478 -13.89 -17.14 -8.76
N ASN A 479 -14.12 -18.45 -8.63
CA ASN A 479 -15.41 -19.13 -8.81
C ASN A 479 -16.03 -19.01 -10.22
N TRP A 480 -15.22 -18.82 -11.24
CA TRP A 480 -15.72 -19.00 -12.60
C TRP A 480 -15.92 -20.47 -12.94
N SER A 481 -16.76 -20.73 -13.93
CA SER A 481 -17.11 -22.08 -14.36
C SER A 481 -17.33 -22.17 -15.87
N TYR A 482 -17.34 -23.39 -16.40
CA TYR A 482 -17.71 -23.62 -17.78
C TYR A 482 -19.12 -23.10 -18.08
N GLY A 483 -19.29 -22.49 -19.25
CA GLY A 483 -20.58 -22.22 -19.87
C GLY A 483 -20.42 -22.10 -21.37
N ALA A 484 -21.42 -22.55 -22.14
CA ALA A 484 -21.33 -22.62 -23.61
C ALA A 484 -21.03 -21.26 -24.27
N VAL A 485 -21.39 -20.15 -23.62
CA VAL A 485 -21.12 -18.79 -24.05
C VAL A 485 -20.51 -18.02 -22.89
N ARG A 486 -19.63 -17.06 -23.19
CA ARG A 486 -19.06 -16.17 -22.18
C ARG A 486 -20.15 -15.30 -21.56
N HIS A 487 -20.27 -15.34 -20.24
CA HIS A 487 -21.21 -14.51 -19.48
C HIS A 487 -20.58 -14.04 -18.18
N ASP A 488 -20.00 -12.83 -18.19
CA ASP A 488 -19.21 -12.29 -17.08
C ASP A 488 -20.04 -12.14 -15.80
N GLY A 489 -21.31 -11.72 -15.89
CA GLY A 489 -22.21 -11.61 -14.74
C GLY A 489 -22.54 -12.94 -14.06
N ALA A 490 -22.49 -14.05 -14.79
CA ALA A 490 -22.70 -15.40 -14.28
C ALA A 490 -21.36 -16.11 -13.99
N ARG A 491 -20.23 -15.43 -14.27
CA ARG A 491 -18.87 -15.97 -14.19
C ARG A 491 -18.69 -17.26 -14.99
N GLN A 492 -19.19 -17.24 -16.23
CA GLN A 492 -19.11 -18.39 -17.14
C GLN A 492 -18.22 -18.09 -18.34
N HIS A 493 -17.37 -19.05 -18.72
CA HIS A 493 -16.50 -18.92 -19.88
C HIS A 493 -16.38 -20.27 -20.63
N PRO A 494 -16.47 -20.29 -21.97
CA PRO A 494 -16.47 -21.53 -22.76
C PRO A 494 -15.12 -22.26 -22.76
N MET A 495 -14.04 -21.55 -22.47
CA MET A 495 -12.70 -22.13 -22.37
C MET A 495 -12.40 -22.72 -20.98
N LEU A 496 -13.31 -22.70 -20.00
CA LEU A 496 -13.09 -23.30 -18.67
C LEU A 496 -13.36 -24.81 -18.68
N CYS A 497 -12.65 -25.51 -19.56
CA CYS A 497 -12.70 -26.96 -19.77
C CYS A 497 -11.28 -27.54 -19.89
N PRO A 498 -11.13 -28.88 -19.87
CA PRO A 498 -9.85 -29.54 -20.15
C PRO A 498 -9.24 -29.06 -21.47
N TYR A 499 -7.91 -29.01 -21.55
CA TYR A 499 -7.19 -28.48 -22.72
C TYR A 499 -7.52 -29.25 -24.01
N GLU A 500 -7.78 -30.54 -23.89
CA GLU A 500 -8.13 -31.46 -24.98
C GLU A 500 -9.41 -31.01 -25.71
N GLU A 501 -10.36 -30.41 -24.97
CA GLU A 501 -11.68 -30.01 -25.47
C GLU A 501 -11.66 -28.65 -26.20
N LEU A 502 -10.57 -27.90 -26.12
CA LEU A 502 -10.45 -26.60 -26.79
C LEU A 502 -10.32 -26.75 -28.30
N THR A 503 -10.96 -25.84 -29.05
CA THR A 503 -10.77 -25.76 -30.50
C THR A 503 -9.35 -25.27 -30.85
N PRO A 504 -8.85 -25.55 -32.07
CA PRO A 504 -7.54 -25.05 -32.52
C PRO A 504 -7.39 -23.52 -32.41
N GLU A 505 -8.46 -22.76 -32.62
CA GLU A 505 -8.53 -21.30 -32.45
C GLU A 505 -8.31 -20.92 -30.99
N GLN A 506 -9.06 -21.55 -30.07
CA GLN A 506 -8.96 -21.27 -28.64
C GLN A 506 -7.57 -21.62 -28.07
N LYS A 507 -6.96 -22.69 -28.59
CA LYS A 507 -5.57 -23.06 -28.26
C LYS A 507 -4.56 -22.02 -28.73
N ARG A 508 -4.79 -21.39 -29.91
CA ARG A 508 -3.92 -20.33 -30.44
C ARG A 508 -3.92 -19.07 -29.57
N GLU A 509 -5.03 -18.76 -28.90
CA GLU A 509 -5.09 -17.60 -28.00
C GLU A 509 -4.08 -17.65 -26.84
N ARG A 510 -3.55 -18.85 -26.52
CA ARG A 510 -2.52 -19.04 -25.49
C ARG A 510 -1.10 -18.68 -25.95
N ASP A 511 -0.88 -18.51 -27.26
CA ASP A 511 0.44 -18.16 -27.81
C ASP A 511 0.88 -16.75 -27.35
N ALA A 512 -0.07 -15.81 -27.27
CA ALA A 512 0.16 -14.42 -26.88
C ALA A 512 0.87 -14.27 -25.52
N ALA A 513 0.60 -15.19 -24.59
CA ALA A 513 1.17 -15.15 -23.25
C ALA A 513 2.68 -15.44 -23.24
N TRP A 514 3.24 -16.04 -24.28
CA TRP A 514 4.67 -16.35 -24.41
C TRP A 514 5.40 -15.37 -25.32
N GLU A 515 4.70 -14.80 -26.31
CA GLU A 515 5.26 -13.79 -27.22
C GLU A 515 5.67 -12.50 -26.52
N LEU A 516 5.05 -12.19 -25.38
CA LEU A 516 5.42 -11.05 -24.54
C LEU A 516 6.91 -11.00 -24.16
N LEU A 517 7.57 -12.15 -24.02
CA LEU A 517 9.01 -12.20 -23.69
C LEU A 517 9.88 -11.45 -24.70
N GLY A 518 9.43 -11.27 -25.95
CA GLY A 518 10.14 -10.49 -26.96
C GLY A 518 9.91 -8.97 -26.88
N SER A 519 9.00 -8.56 -26.00
CA SER A 519 8.59 -7.17 -25.79
C SER A 519 8.89 -6.67 -24.38
N ILE A 520 9.45 -7.50 -23.51
CA ILE A 520 9.97 -7.11 -22.19
C ILE A 520 11.44 -6.76 -22.37
#